data_AF-A0A7J9FPI8-F1
#
_entry.id   AF-A0A7J9FPI8-F1
#
_cell.length_a   1.000
_cell.length_b   1.000
_cell.length_c   1.000
_cell.angle_alpha   90.00
_cell.angle_beta   90.00
_cell.angle_gamma   90.00
#
_symmetry.space_group_name_H-M   'P 1'
#
loop_
_entity.id
_entity.type
_entity.pdbx_description
1 polymer ?
#
loop_
_entity_poly.entity_id
_entity_poly.type
_entity_poly.pdbx_seq_one_letter_code
_entity_poly.pdbx_strand_id
1 'polypeptide(L)' 'MLEFFLPHAVLKAKPNLESRIRTLERDWATVYDMFSGKDNSSFGWDEHRQMVVAEDAVWNSYIS' A
#
# COMPACT_ATOMS: atom_id res chain seq x y z
N MET A 1 5.27 8.79 26.27
CA MET A 1 5.16 7.31 26.20
C MET A 1 6.20 6.72 25.26
N LEU A 2 6.22 7.07 23.96
CA LEU A 2 7.27 6.62 23.02
C LEU A 2 8.68 7.16 23.32
N GLU A 3 8.80 8.39 23.81
CA GLU A 3 10.09 8.97 24.26
C GLU A 3 10.74 8.20 25.42
N PHE A 4 9.95 7.47 26.22
CA PHE A 4 10.47 6.62 27.30
C PHE A 4 11.09 5.32 26.75
N PHE A 5 10.43 4.70 25.75
CA PHE A 5 10.91 3.46 25.15
C PHE A 5 12.04 3.68 24.14
N LEU A 6 12.11 4.86 23.51
CA LEU A 6 13.10 5.19 22.48
C LEU A 6 13.65 6.62 22.66
N PRO A 7 14.45 6.87 23.72
CA PRO A 7 14.88 8.21 24.11
C PRO A 7 15.79 8.91 23.08
N HIS A 8 16.38 8.16 22.15
CA HIS A 8 17.29 8.70 21.12
C HIS A 8 16.72 8.69 19.71
N ALA A 9 15.49 8.19 19.51
CA ALA A 9 14.93 8.09 18.16
C ALA A 9 14.61 9.46 17.53
N VAL A 10 14.57 10.55 18.33
CA VAL A 10 14.13 11.89 17.88
C VAL A 10 12.75 11.84 17.19
N LEU A 11 11.96 10.78 17.46
CA LEU A 11 10.66 10.54 16.85
C LEU A 11 9.56 10.98 17.81
N LYS A 12 8.80 11.99 17.39
CA LYS A 12 7.56 12.38 18.09
C LYS A 12 6.47 11.34 17.79
N ALA A 13 5.85 10.81 18.84
CA ALA A 13 4.82 9.77 18.75
C ALA A 13 3.69 10.10 17.78
N LYS A 14 3.01 11.24 18.00
CA LYS A 14 1.84 11.65 17.23
C LYS A 14 2.12 11.87 15.73
N PRO A 15 3.05 12.75 15.32
CA PRO A 15 3.29 12.98 13.89
C PRO A 15 3.88 11.75 13.18
N ASN A 16 4.63 10.89 13.89
CA ASN A 16 5.10 9.63 13.31
C ASN A 16 3.94 8.66 13.03
N LEU A 17 3.00 8.50 13.98
CA LEU A 17 1.80 7.70 13.79
C LEU A 17 0.93 8.24 12.64
N GLU A 18 0.71 9.55 12.60
CA GLU A 18 -0.04 10.18 11.50
C GLU A 18 0.65 10.00 10.14
N SER A 19 1.98 10.10 10.09
CA SER A 19 2.73 9.83 8.87
C SER A 19 2.55 8.38 8.41
N ARG A 20 2.63 7.42 9.33
CA ARG A 20 2.44 5.99 9.01
C ARG A 20 1.02 5.69 8.53
N ILE A 21 0.00 6.29 9.16
CA ILE A 21 -1.39 6.16 8.71
C ILE A 21 -1.54 6.69 7.29
N ARG A 22 -1.01 7.89 7.00
CA ARG A 22 -1.05 8.46 5.64
C ARG A 22 -0.35 7.59 4.59
N THR A 23 0.76 6.94 4.96
CA THR A 23 1.42 5.97 4.07
C THR A 23 0.50 4.77 3.82
N LEU A 24 -0.07 4.19 4.87
CA LEU A 24 -0.96 3.04 4.77
C LEU A 24 -2.23 3.35 3.94
N GLU A 25 -2.81 4.55 4.09
CA GLU A 25 -3.96 4.98 3.29
C GLU A 25 -3.63 5.05 1.79
N ARG A 26 -2.41 5.50 1.44
CA ARG A 26 -1.95 5.56 0.05
C ARG A 26 -1.70 4.17 -0.52
N ASP A 27 -0.98 3.33 0.23
CA ASP A 27 -0.69 1.96 -0.20
C ASP A 27 -1.99 1.16 -0.37
N TRP A 28 -2.94 1.34 0.54
CA TRP A 28 -4.28 0.76 0.43
C TRP A 28 -5.00 1.22 -0.83
N ALA A 29 -5.01 2.54 -1.12
CA ALA A 29 -5.65 3.06 -2.32
C ALA A 29 -5.06 2.43 -3.60
N THR A 30 -3.73 2.30 -3.68
CA THR A 30 -3.05 1.64 -4.80
C THR A 30 -3.50 0.20 -4.98
N VAL A 31 -3.54 -0.59 -3.90
CA VAL A 31 -3.99 -1.99 -3.96
C VAL A 31 -5.48 -2.07 -4.32
N TYR A 32 -6.30 -1.17 -3.79
CA TYR A 32 -7.73 -1.12 -4.08
C TYR A 32 -8.01 -0.80 -5.55
N ASP A 33 -7.26 0.11 -6.16
CA ASP A 33 -7.41 0.45 -7.58
C ASP A 33 -7.01 -0.74 -8.49
N MET A 34 -5.97 -1.50 -8.12
CA MET A 34 -5.61 -2.75 -8.80
C MET A 34 -6.70 -3.82 -8.69
N PHE A 35 -7.22 -4.02 -7.47
CA PHE A 35 -8.28 -4.98 -7.17
C PHE A 35 -9.60 -4.64 -7.89
N SER A 36 -10.01 -3.38 -7.85
CA SER A 36 -11.29 -2.91 -8.37
C SER A 36 -11.31 -2.78 -9.90
N GLY A 37 -10.16 -2.95 -10.57
CA GLY A 37 -10.03 -2.77 -12.02
C GLY A 37 -10.36 -1.34 -12.48
N LYS A 38 -10.28 -0.36 -11.57
CA LYS A 38 -10.64 1.02 -11.85
C LYS A 38 -9.65 1.65 -12.84
N ASP A 39 -10.09 2.65 -13.59
CA ASP A 39 -9.27 3.45 -14.50
C ASP A 39 -8.50 2.63 -15.57
N ASN A 40 -9.08 1.49 -16.00
CA ASN A 40 -8.47 0.56 -16.95
C ASN A 40 -7.09 0.06 -16.49
N SER A 41 -6.93 -0.21 -15.19
CA SER A 41 -5.64 -0.58 -14.59
C SER A 41 -4.98 -1.82 -15.19
N SER A 42 -5.67 -2.57 -16.07
CA SER A 42 -5.22 -3.84 -16.66
C SER A 42 -4.97 -4.94 -15.62
N PHE A 43 -5.23 -4.64 -14.34
CA PHE A 43 -5.32 -5.56 -13.22
C PHE A 43 -6.78 -5.94 -12.99
N GLY A 44 -6.99 -7.12 -12.42
CA GLY A 44 -8.28 -7.59 -11.96
C GLY A 44 -8.14 -8.47 -10.73
N TRP A 45 -9.28 -8.90 -10.18
CA TRP A 45 -9.34 -9.81 -9.05
C TRP A 45 -9.77 -11.21 -9.49
N ASP A 46 -8.99 -12.21 -9.10
CA ASP A 46 -9.35 -13.62 -9.25
C ASP A 46 -10.10 -14.10 -8.00
N GLU A 47 -11.42 -14.25 -8.11
CA GLU A 47 -12.27 -14.70 -7.02
C GLU A 47 -11.97 -16.12 -6.55
N HIS A 48 -11.43 -16.99 -7.41
CA HIS A 48 -11.10 -18.36 -7.01
C HIS A 48 -9.79 -18.44 -6.23
N ARG A 49 -8.83 -17.60 -6.60
CA ARG A 49 -7.50 -17.56 -5.99
C ARG A 49 -7.38 -16.51 -4.88
N GLN A 50 -8.37 -15.64 -4.76
CA GLN A 50 -8.40 -14.52 -3.82
C GLN A 50 -7.14 -13.65 -3.94
N MET A 51 -6.80 -13.26 -5.18
CA MET A 51 -5.60 -12.45 -5.46
C MET A 51 -5.77 -11.55 -6.68
N VAL A 52 -4.96 -10.49 -6.74
CA VAL A 52 -4.85 -9.62 -7.93
C VAL A 52 -4.13 -10.38 -9.05
N VAL A 53 -4.68 -10.30 -10.26
CA VAL A 53 -4.15 -10.93 -11.47
C VAL A 53 -4.03 -9.91 -12.61
N ALA A 54 -3.04 -10.10 -13.47
CA ALA A 54 -2.81 -9.34 -14.68
C ALA A 54 -1.91 -10.15 -15.62
N GLU A 55 -1.81 -9.75 -16.89
CA GLU A 55 -0.84 -10.34 -17.82
C GLU A 55 0.61 -10.08 -17.36
N ASP A 56 1.52 -10.99 -17.67
CA ASP A 56 2.95 -10.85 -17.31
C ASP A 56 3.55 -9.54 -17.83
N ALA A 57 3.13 -9.08 -19.01
CA ALA A 57 3.57 -7.79 -19.57
C ALA A 57 3.15 -6.60 -18.70
N VAL A 58 1.95 -6.63 -18.12
CA VAL A 58 1.44 -5.59 -17.21
C VAL A 58 2.24 -5.60 -15.90
N TRP A 59 2.49 -6.78 -15.32
CA TRP A 59 3.34 -6.90 -14.14
C TRP A 59 4.76 -6.38 -14.39
N ASN A 60 5.39 -6.80 -15.49
CA ASN A 60 6.74 -6.37 -15.86
C ASN A 60 6.84 -4.86 -16.07
N SER A 61 5.82 -4.24 -16.68
CA SER A 61 5.77 -2.78 -16.85
C SER A 61 5.56 -2.03 -15.52
N TYR A 62 4.92 -2.64 -14.53
CA TYR A 62 4.63 -1.99 -13.25
C TYR A 62 5.83 -2.03 -12.29
N ILE A 63 6.61 -3.12 -12.31
CA ILE A 63 7.74 -3.33 -11.40
C ILE A 63 9.08 -2.78 -11.93
N SER A 64 9.17 -2.39 -13.20
CA SER A 64 10.38 -1.80 -13.80
C SER A 64 10.55 -0.33 -13.41
#